data_AF-A0A4Q5RM09-F1
#
_entry.id   AF-A0A4Q5RM09-F1
#
_cell.length_a   1.000
_cell.length_b   1.000
_cell.length_c   1.000
_cell.angle_alpha   90.00
_cell.angle_beta   90.00
_cell.angle_gamma   90.00
#
_symmetry.space_group_name_H-M   'P 1'
#
loop_
_entity.id
_entity.type
_entity.pdbx_description
1 polymer ?
#
loop_
_entity_poly.entity_id
_entity_poly.type
_entity_poly.pdbx_seq_one_letter_code
_entity_poly.pdbx_strand_id
1 'polypeptide(L)'
;MQDTNLKVPEPEQSLPDLSISSSQGILQWISSVDHKQIGIMYLWLSVLFLIIGGIEILLVRLQLSTPNNHLLSPEAYNQLFTMHGTTMIFFVLTPAIFGFATYLLP
;
A
#
# COMPACT_ATOMS: atom_id res chain seq x y z
N MET A 1 29.14 -42.14 29.85
CA MET A 1 28.57 -41.03 29.07
C MET A 1 29.70 -40.04 28.85
N GLN A 2 30.51 -40.23 27.80
CA GLN A 2 31.63 -39.33 27.50
C GLN A 2 31.09 -38.03 26.89
N ASP A 3 31.23 -36.95 27.64
CA ASP A 3 31.31 -35.57 27.19
C ASP A 3 32.32 -35.45 26.07
N THR A 4 31.84 -35.61 24.83
CA THR A 4 32.66 -35.45 23.63
C THR A 4 32.99 -33.96 23.54
N ASN A 5 34.17 -33.57 24.03
CA ASN A 5 34.74 -32.24 23.94
C ASN A 5 35.04 -31.92 22.47
N LEU A 6 33.98 -31.68 21.71
CA LEU A 6 34.02 -31.39 20.29
C LEU A 6 34.56 -29.96 20.14
N LYS A 7 35.88 -29.86 20.03
CA LYS A 7 36.59 -28.63 19.74
C LYS A 7 36.25 -28.25 18.30
N VAL A 8 35.18 -27.47 18.12
CA VAL A 8 34.84 -26.88 16.82
C VAL A 8 36.03 -26.02 16.42
N PRO A 9 36.80 -26.39 15.37
CA PRO A 9 37.87 -25.55 14.90
C PRO A 9 37.24 -24.25 14.41
N GLU A 10 37.61 -23.14 15.04
CA GLU A 10 37.17 -21.82 14.60
C GLU A 10 37.72 -21.62 13.19
N PRO A 11 36.89 -21.27 12.20
CA PRO A 11 37.36 -21.10 10.83
C PRO A 11 38.38 -19.96 10.80
N GLU A 12 39.64 -20.28 10.50
CA GLU A 12 40.76 -19.34 10.37
C GLU A 12 40.49 -18.25 9.32
N GLN A 13 39.54 -18.51 8.43
CA GLN A 13 39.06 -17.57 7.43
C GLN A 13 37.65 -17.13 7.77
N SER A 14 37.51 -15.86 8.16
CA SER A 14 36.22 -15.17 8.19
C SER A 14 35.52 -15.40 6.85
N LEU A 15 34.26 -15.84 6.90
CA LEU A 15 33.46 -16.07 5.70
C LEU A 15 33.60 -14.86 4.76
N PRO A 16 33.77 -15.08 3.44
CA PRO A 16 33.77 -13.97 2.49
C PRO A 16 32.51 -13.14 2.73
N ASP A 17 32.65 -11.81 2.74
CA ASP A 17 31.50 -10.91 2.84
C ASP A 17 30.62 -11.11 1.61
N LEU A 18 29.69 -12.07 1.71
CA LEU A 18 28.64 -12.32 0.74
C LEU A 18 27.59 -11.23 0.90
N SER A 19 28.01 -9.96 0.87
CA SER A 19 27.12 -8.82 0.69
C SER A 19 26.60 -8.87 -0.75
N ILE A 20 25.67 -9.80 -0.98
CA ILE A 20 24.90 -9.87 -2.21
C ILE A 20 24.25 -8.50 -2.33
N SER A 21 24.71 -7.72 -3.32
CA SER A 21 24.21 -6.40 -3.63
C SER A 21 22.70 -6.47 -3.72
N SER A 22 22.04 -6.07 -2.62
CA SER A 22 20.60 -6.05 -2.51
C SER A 22 20.11 -5.12 -3.59
N SER A 23 19.32 -5.60 -4.54
CA SER A 23 18.77 -4.81 -5.63
C SER A 23 18.19 -3.51 -5.07
N GLN A 24 18.87 -2.36 -5.22
CA GLN A 24 18.44 -1.08 -4.63
C GLN A 24 17.29 -0.44 -5.43
N GLY A 25 16.38 -1.26 -5.95
CA GLY A 25 15.38 -0.86 -6.95
C GLY A 25 13.94 -1.16 -6.54
N ILE A 26 13.02 -0.88 -7.47
CA ILE A 26 11.58 -1.13 -7.35
C ILE A 26 11.28 -2.59 -6.99
N LEU A 27 12.11 -3.53 -7.48
CA LEU A 27 11.96 -4.95 -7.17
C LEU A 27 12.07 -5.24 -5.67
N GLN A 28 12.95 -4.55 -4.93
CA GLN A 28 13.08 -4.74 -3.49
C GLN A 28 11.83 -4.30 -2.72
N TRP A 29 11.12 -3.28 -3.21
CA TRP A 29 9.86 -2.85 -2.62
C TRP A 29 8.73 -3.83 -2.91
N ILE A 30 8.65 -4.33 -4.14
CA ILE A 30 7.62 -5.30 -4.54
C ILE A 30 7.84 -6.66 -3.86
N SER A 31 9.09 -7.10 -3.71
CA SER A 31 9.43 -8.37 -3.07
C SER A 31 9.78 -8.23 -1.58
N SER A 32 9.36 -7.14 -0.93
CA SER A 32 9.65 -6.96 0.49
C SER A 32 8.78 -7.85 1.38
N VAL A 33 9.37 -8.30 2.49
CA VAL A 33 8.70 -9.06 3.55
C VAL A 33 8.57 -8.21 4.84
N ASP A 34 9.14 -7.00 4.87
CA ASP A 34 9.03 -6.12 6.04
C ASP A 34 7.62 -5.53 6.15
N HIS A 35 6.94 -5.82 7.26
CA HIS A 35 5.59 -5.34 7.56
C HIS A 35 5.50 -3.80 7.55
N LYS A 36 6.57 -3.08 7.94
CA LYS A 36 6.59 -1.61 7.86
C LYS A 36 6.59 -1.12 6.43
N GLN A 37 7.37 -1.77 5.57
CA GLN A 37 7.46 -1.41 4.15
C GLN A 37 6.13 -1.68 3.44
N ILE A 38 5.52 -2.83 3.72
CA ILE A 38 4.19 -3.20 3.22
C ILE A 38 3.12 -2.21 3.71
N GLY A 39 3.13 -1.85 5.00
CA GLY A 39 2.23 -0.86 5.57
C GLY A 39 2.32 0.50 4.86
N ILE A 40 3.53 0.97 4.58
CA ILE A 40 3.77 2.21 3.82
C ILE A 40 3.19 2.12 2.40
N MET A 41 3.34 0.97 1.72
CA MET A 41 2.79 0.77 0.37
C MET A 41 1.25 0.85 0.36
N TYR A 42 0.59 0.26 1.36
CA TYR A 42 -0.87 0.38 1.51
C TYR A 42 -1.33 1.82 1.75
N LEU A 43 -0.62 2.59 2.58
CA LEU A 43 -0.95 3.99 2.82
C LEU A 43 -0.77 4.85 1.56
N TRP A 44 0.29 4.61 0.78
CA TRP A 44 0.47 5.28 -0.51
C TRP A 44 -0.66 4.98 -1.49
N LEU A 45 -1.12 3.71 -1.54
CA LEU A 45 -2.27 3.32 -2.35
C LEU A 45 -3.52 4.10 -1.93
N SER A 46 -3.80 4.19 -0.62
CA SER A 46 -4.95 4.94 -0.10
C SER A 46 -4.89 6.43 -0.47
N VAL A 47 -3.72 7.06 -0.38
CA VAL A 47 -3.55 8.48 -0.73
C VAL A 47 -3.79 8.71 -2.22
N LEU A 48 -3.30 7.81 -3.08
CA LEU A 48 -3.54 7.88 -4.52
C LEU A 48 -5.05 7.80 -4.84
N PHE A 49 -5.74 6.81 -4.27
CA PHE A 49 -7.17 6.63 -4.50
C PHE A 49 -8.04 7.68 -3.80
N LEU A 50 -7.53 8.33 -2.75
CA LEU A 50 -8.20 9.48 -2.14
C LEU A 50 -8.32 10.64 -3.14
N ILE A 51 -7.29 10.88 -3.95
CA ILE A 51 -7.33 11.90 -5.00
C ILE A 51 -8.33 11.49 -6.08
N ILE A 52 -8.28 10.23 -6.54
CA ILE A 52 -9.18 9.72 -7.59
C ILE A 52 -10.65 9.83 -7.15
N GLY A 53 -11.00 9.24 -6.00
CA GLY A 53 -12.37 9.31 -5.51
C GLY A 53 -12.77 10.73 -5.07
N GLY A 54 -11.81 11.58 -4.69
CA GLY A 54 -12.01 13.01 -4.48
C GLY A 54 -12.45 13.74 -5.76
N ILE A 55 -11.86 13.40 -6.91
CA ILE A 55 -12.27 13.93 -8.22
C ILE A 55 -13.66 13.43 -8.60
N GLU A 56 -13.95 12.14 -8.39
CA GLU A 56 -15.28 11.55 -8.69
C GLU A 56 -16.40 12.32 -7.98
N ILE A 57 -16.25 12.58 -6.67
CA ILE A 57 -17.26 13.35 -5.93
C ILE A 57 -17.24 14.84 -6.25
N LEU A 58 -16.08 15.41 -6.61
CA LEU A 58 -16.00 16.80 -7.03
C LEU A 58 -16.86 17.04 -8.28
N LEU A 59 -16.84 16.13 -9.25
CA LEU A 59 -17.70 16.22 -10.45
C LEU A 59 -19.19 16.18 -10.09
N VAL A 60 -19.58 15.29 -9.17
CA VAL A 60 -20.95 15.21 -8.65
C VAL A 60 -21.37 16.51 -7.97
N ARG A 61 -20.47 17.10 -7.16
CA ARG A 61 -20.71 18.39 -6.49
C ARG A 61 -20.81 19.54 -7.47
N LEU A 62 -20.00 19.54 -8.54
CA LEU A 62 -20.08 20.54 -9.61
C LEU A 62 -21.43 20.46 -10.36
N GLN A 63 -21.93 19.26 -10.63
CA GLN A 63 -23.27 19.08 -11.21
C GLN A 63 -24.36 19.69 -10.31
N LEU A 64 -24.25 19.57 -8.98
CA LEU A 64 -25.21 20.12 -8.02
C LEU A 64 -24.96 21.58 -7.61
N SER A 65 -23.93 22.23 -8.15
CA SER A 65 -23.56 23.60 -7.77
C SER A 65 -24.61 24.66 -8.15
N THR A 66 -25.39 24.39 -9.20
CA THR A 66 -26.48 25.25 -9.66
C THR A 66 -27.70 24.40 -10.03
N PRO A 67 -28.93 24.92 -9.85
CA PRO A 67 -30.14 24.24 -10.28
C PRO A 67 -30.16 24.04 -11.81
N ASN A 68 -30.70 22.91 -12.28
CA ASN A 68 -30.82 22.56 -13.71
C ASN A 68 -29.49 22.61 -14.48
N ASN A 69 -28.39 22.22 -13.84
CA ASN A 69 -27.11 22.08 -14.52
C ASN A 69 -27.09 20.87 -15.46
N HIS A 70 -26.31 20.94 -16.53
CA HIS A 70 -26.26 19.90 -17.58
C HIS A 70 -24.84 19.33 -17.78
N LEU A 71 -23.96 19.43 -16.76
CA LEU A 71 -22.58 18.90 -16.83
C LEU A 71 -22.56 17.37 -16.94
N LEU A 72 -23.43 16.69 -16.18
CA LEU A 72 -23.51 15.23 -16.15
C LEU A 72 -24.92 14.78 -16.56
N SER A 73 -24.99 13.69 -17.35
CA SER A 73 -26.26 13.00 -17.56
C SER A 73 -26.72 12.30 -16.27
N PRO A 74 -28.03 12.02 -16.11
CA PRO A 74 -28.54 11.29 -14.95
C PRO A 74 -27.86 9.92 -14.75
N GLU A 75 -27.58 9.23 -15.85
CA GLU A 75 -26.86 7.95 -15.86
C GLU A 75 -25.43 8.11 -15.33
N ALA A 76 -24.68 9.09 -15.85
CA ALA A 76 -23.30 9.35 -15.44
C ALA A 76 -23.20 9.80 -13.97
N TYR A 77 -24.19 10.57 -13.48
CA TYR A 77 -24.28 10.95 -12.07
C TYR A 77 -24.39 9.72 -11.16
N ASN A 78 -25.31 8.81 -11.47
CA ASN A 78 -25.53 7.60 -10.67
C ASN A 78 -24.31 6.67 -10.69
N GLN A 79 -23.65 6.56 -11.86
CA GLN A 79 -22.41 5.79 -12.00
C GLN A 79 -21.27 6.41 -11.18
N LEU A 80 -21.00 7.70 -11.33
CA LEU A 80 -19.94 8.39 -10.58
C LEU A 80 -20.16 8.34 -9.08
N PHE A 81 -21.40 8.49 -8.61
CA PHE A 81 -21.74 8.38 -7.19
C PHE A 81 -21.49 6.96 -6.65
N THR A 82 -21.88 5.93 -7.41
CA THR A 82 -21.66 4.53 -7.03
C THR A 82 -20.17 4.18 -7.03
N MET A 83 -19.44 4.61 -8.07
CA MET A 83 -18.00 4.43 -8.17
C MET A 83 -17.29 5.14 -7.02
N HIS A 84 -17.64 6.39 -6.70
CA HIS A 84 -17.07 7.10 -5.54
C HIS A 84 -17.19 6.29 -4.24
N GLY A 85 -18.35 5.68 -4.00
CA GLY A 85 -18.56 4.82 -2.83
C GLY A 85 -17.64 3.58 -2.83
N THR A 86 -17.50 2.89 -3.96
CA THR A 86 -16.63 1.72 -4.07
C THR A 86 -15.15 2.11 -3.95
N THR A 87 -14.73 3.20 -4.60
CA THR A 87 -13.37 3.74 -4.53
C THR A 87 -13.01 4.11 -3.09
N MET A 88 -13.89 4.80 -2.36
CA MET A 88 -13.64 5.20 -0.98
C MET A 88 -13.59 4.03 -0.01
N ILE A 89 -14.51 3.07 -0.09
CA ILE A 89 -14.56 1.96 0.87
C ILE A 89 -13.42 0.96 0.62
N PHE A 90 -13.26 0.51 -0.62
CA PHE A 90 -12.36 -0.59 -0.94
C PHE A 90 -10.92 -0.15 -1.22
N PHE A 91 -10.72 1.04 -1.78
CA PHE A 91 -9.39 1.50 -2.20
C PHE A 91 -8.81 2.59 -1.32
N VAL A 92 -9.62 3.28 -0.51
CA VAL A 92 -9.13 4.27 0.47
C VAL A 92 -9.21 3.71 1.89
N LEU A 93 -10.42 3.42 2.38
CA LEU A 93 -10.66 3.06 3.78
C LEU A 93 -10.02 1.72 4.14
N THR A 94 -10.25 0.69 3.33
CA THR A 94 -9.73 -0.66 3.59
C THR A 94 -8.20 -0.67 3.61
N PRO A 95 -7.49 -0.15 2.59
CA PRO A 95 -6.03 -0.17 2.58
C PRO A 95 -5.44 0.79 3.63
N ALA A 96 -6.14 1.87 4.00
CA ALA A 96 -5.65 2.78 5.03
C ALA A 96 -5.65 2.09 6.40
N ILE A 97 -6.76 1.41 6.75
CA ILE A 97 -6.88 0.68 8.01
C ILE A 97 -5.83 -0.42 8.09
N PHE A 98 -5.72 -1.26 7.05
CA PHE A 98 -4.72 -2.32 7.03
C PHE A 98 -3.29 -1.78 6.98
N GLY A 99 -3.03 -0.69 6.25
CA GLY A 99 -1.73 -0.04 6.19
C GLY A 99 -1.26 0.47 7.56
N PHE A 100 -2.14 1.17 8.29
CA PHE A 100 -1.84 1.58 9.67
C PHE A 100 -1.68 0.39 10.61
N ALA A 101 -2.55 -0.61 10.51
CA ALA A 101 -2.48 -1.81 11.35
C ALA A 101 -1.15 -2.55 11.15
N THR A 102 -0.78 -2.87 9.92
CA THR A 102 0.46 -3.58 9.59
C THR A 102 1.71 -2.74 9.91
N TYR A 103 1.64 -1.41 9.80
CA TYR A 103 2.78 -0.56 10.14
C TYR A 103 3.03 -0.48 11.66
N LEU A 104 1.97 -0.36 12.46
CA LEU A 104 2.06 -0.18 13.90
C LEU A 104 2.14 -1.50 14.67
N LEU A 105 1.49 -2.56 14.17
CA LEU A 105 1.45 -3.89 14.78
C LEU A 105 2.24 -4.88 13.90
N PRO A 106 3.39 -5.39 14.40
CA PRO A 106 4.14 -6.45 13.73
C PRO A 106 3.44 -7.81 13.79
#